data_AF-A0A9E2E650-F1
#
_entry.id   AF-A0A9E2E650-F1
#
_cell.length_a   1.000
_cell.length_b   1.000
_cell.length_c   1.000
_cell.angle_alpha   90.00
_cell.angle_beta   90.00
_cell.angle_gamma   90.00
#
_symmetry.space_group_name_H-M   'P 1'
#
loop_
_entity.id
_entity.type
_entity.pdbx_description
1 polymer ?
#
loop_
_entity_poly.entity_id
_entity_poly.type
_entity_poly.pdbx_seq_one_letter_code
_entity_poly.pdbx_strand_id
1 'polypeptide(L)' 'AVEFIKRHQDKLLFGSDCNDIIGRGPSCIGARTIGIIRRLIPHTKIQDKLFSGNIRRIVRIPK' A
#
# COMPACT_ATOMS: atom_id res chain seq x y z
N ALA A 1 -11.49 9.04 -1.60
CA ALA A 1 -10.47 7.96 -1.45
C ALA A 1 -10.04 7.77 0.01
N VAL A 2 -9.53 8.79 0.71
CA VAL A 2 -9.00 8.65 2.09
C VAL A 2 -10.01 8.06 3.07
N GLU A 3 -11.23 8.60 3.14
CA GLU A 3 -12.27 8.11 4.07
C GLU A 3 -12.72 6.67 3.76
N PHE A 4 -12.71 6.28 2.49
CA PHE A 4 -12.98 4.88 2.10
C PHE A 4 -11.91 3.95 2.65
N ILE A 5 -10.62 4.34 2.53
CA ILE A 5 -9.51 3.55 3.05
C ILE A 5 -9.59 3.45 4.58
N LYS A 6 -9.92 4.53 5.29
CA LYS A 6 -10.11 4.50 6.75
C LYS A 6 -11.24 3.56 7.17
N ARG A 7 -12.39 3.64 6.49
CA ARG A 7 -13.58 2.82 6.78
C ARG A 7 -13.34 1.32 6.53
N HIS A 8 -12.56 0.98 5.50
CA HIS A 8 -12.35 -0.40 5.05
C HIS A 8 -10.92 -0.90 5.26
N GLN A 9 -10.14 -0.26 6.13
CA GLN A 9 -8.70 -0.49 6.31
C GLN A 9 -8.28 -1.95 6.56
N ASP A 10 -9.16 -2.80 7.10
CA ASP A 10 -8.88 -4.22 7.37
C ASP A 10 -9.16 -5.16 6.18
N LYS A 11 -9.71 -4.61 5.09
CA LYS A 11 -10.15 -5.33 3.90
C LYS A 11 -9.40 -4.93 2.62
N LEU A 12 -8.47 -3.98 2.71
CA LEU A 12 -7.76 -3.42 1.57
C LEU A 12 -6.30 -3.82 1.56
N LEU A 13 -5.75 -4.03 0.37
CA LEU A 13 -4.31 -4.17 0.13
C LEU A 13 -3.92 -3.26 -1.03
N PHE A 14 -2.70 -2.74 -1.00
CA PHE A 14 -2.16 -1.98 -2.12
C PHE A 14 -1.29 -2.88 -3.01
N GLY A 15 -1.67 -2.97 -4.28
CA GLY A 15 -0.82 -3.47 -5.35
C GLY A 15 -0.56 -2.32 -6.33
N SER A 16 0.70 -2.07 -6.68
CA SER A 16 1.06 -0.97 -7.57
C SER A 16 0.74 -1.23 -9.03
N ASP A 17 0.55 -2.51 -9.39
CA ASP A 17 0.42 -2.99 -10.78
C ASP A 17 1.53 -2.44 -11.70
N CYS A 18 2.71 -2.21 -11.10
CA CYS A 18 3.82 -1.54 -11.77
C CYS A 18 4.62 -2.57 -12.57
N ASN A 19 4.74 -2.35 -13.89
CA ASN A 19 5.55 -3.17 -14.78
C ASN A 19 7.03 -2.74 -14.85
N ASP A 20 7.40 -1.69 -14.10
CA ASP A 20 8.79 -1.23 -14.00
C ASP A 20 9.67 -2.28 -13.30
N ILE A 21 10.48 -2.97 -14.11
CA ILE A 21 11.41 -4.02 -13.66
C ILE A 21 12.51 -3.46 -12.74
N ILE A 22 12.90 -2.19 -12.94
CA ILE A 22 13.97 -1.54 -12.18
C ILE A 22 13.45 -1.14 -10.79
N GLY A 23 12.16 -0.80 -10.68
CA GLY A 23 11.50 -0.49 -9.41
C GLY A 23 11.94 0.85 -8.77
N ARG A 24 12.63 1.72 -9.52
CA ARG A 24 13.11 3.04 -9.05
C ARG A 24 13.23 4.02 -10.21
N GLY A 25 13.41 5.30 -9.87
CA GLY A 25 13.58 6.37 -10.85
C GLY A 25 12.26 6.94 -11.39
N PRO A 26 12.33 7.81 -12.42
CA PRO A 26 11.19 8.56 -12.92
C PRO A 26 10.09 7.70 -13.55
N SER A 27 10.41 6.49 -14.00
CA SER A 27 9.43 5.54 -14.54
C SER A 27 8.62 4.84 -13.45
N CYS A 28 9.15 4.70 -12.22
CA CYS A 28 8.55 3.88 -11.19
C CYS A 28 7.29 4.51 -10.59
N ILE A 29 6.14 4.10 -11.10
CA ILE A 29 4.82 4.56 -10.64
C ILE A 29 4.58 4.06 -9.21
N GLY A 30 4.98 2.82 -8.89
CA GLY A 30 4.80 2.23 -7.58
C GLY A 30 5.38 3.08 -6.44
N ALA A 31 6.63 3.53 -6.57
CA ALA A 31 7.28 4.36 -5.55
C ALA A 31 6.56 5.71 -5.36
N ARG A 32 6.13 6.35 -6.45
CA ARG A 32 5.38 7.62 -6.38
C ARG A 32 4.01 7.44 -5.73
N THR A 33 3.29 6.39 -6.09
CA THR A 33 1.96 6.09 -5.53
C THR A 33 2.06 5.77 -4.03
N ILE A 34 3.06 4.99 -3.61
CA ILE A 34 3.34 4.77 -2.17
C ILE A 34 3.60 6.11 -1.46
N GLY A 35 4.40 6.99 -2.05
CA GLY A 35 4.65 8.34 -1.51
C GLY A 35 3.37 9.16 -1.35
N ILE A 36 2.48 9.13 -2.34
CA ILE A 36 1.17 9.82 -2.30
C ILE A 36 0.28 9.22 -1.20
N ILE A 37 0.17 7.89 -1.11
CA ILE A 37 -0.63 7.21 -0.09
C ILE A 37 -0.13 7.59 1.31
N ARG A 38 1.19 7.61 1.54
CA ARG A 38 1.79 8.01 2.83
C ARG A 38 1.45 9.44 3.22
N ARG A 39 1.38 10.36 2.25
CA ARG A 39 0.98 11.76 2.49
C ARG A 39 -0.52 11.89 2.77
N LEU A 40 -1.36 11.17 2.03
CA LEU A 40 -2.81 11.24 2.17
C LEU A 40 -3.34 10.49 3.41
N ILE A 41 -2.60 9.49 3.90
CA ILE A 41 -2.98 8.65 5.06
C ILE A 41 -1.81 8.66 6.05
N PRO A 42 -1.68 9.69 6.91
CA PRO A 42 -0.55 9.80 7.82
C PRO A 42 -0.60 8.79 8.99
N HIS A 43 -1.70 8.07 9.18
CA HIS A 43 -1.81 7.03 10.22
C HIS A 43 -1.01 5.79 9.86
N THR A 44 0.12 5.59 10.54
CA THR A 44 1.05 4.46 10.35
C THR A 44 0.35 3.10 10.47
N LYS A 45 -0.55 2.93 11.44
CA LYS A 45 -1.33 1.68 11.61
C LYS A 45 -2.17 1.33 10.38
N ILE A 46 -2.71 2.32 9.68
CA ILE A 46 -3.50 2.09 8.45
C ILE A 46 -2.55 1.73 7.30
N GLN A 47 -1.40 2.40 7.21
CA GLN A 47 -0.37 2.07 6.21
C GLN A 47 0.15 0.65 6.39
N ASP A 48 0.41 0.22 7.63
CA ASP A 48 0.89 -1.13 7.94
C ASP A 48 -0.10 -2.20 7.46
N LYS A 49 -1.41 -1.99 7.70
CA LYS A 49 -2.47 -2.87 7.20
C LYS A 49 -2.48 -2.93 5.68
N LEU A 50 -2.43 -1.76 5.03
CA LEU A 50 -2.55 -1.63 3.58
C LEU A 50 -1.36 -2.22 2.82
N PHE A 51 -0.13 -2.06 3.35
CA PHE A 51 1.10 -2.47 2.67
C PHE A 51 1.63 -3.85 3.10
N SER A 52 1.20 -4.39 4.24
CA SER A 52 1.81 -5.63 4.78
C SER A 52 0.83 -6.50 5.58
N GLY A 53 0.14 -5.94 6.58
CA GLY A 53 -0.65 -6.71 7.54
C GLY A 53 -1.77 -7.53 6.90
N ASN A 54 -2.55 -6.90 6.01
CA ASN A 54 -3.69 -7.58 5.38
C ASN A 54 -3.24 -8.67 4.41
N ILE A 55 -2.21 -8.42 3.60
CA ILE A 55 -1.72 -9.41 2.64
C ILE A 55 -1.15 -10.62 3.37
N ARG A 56 -0.33 -10.44 4.41
CA ARG A 56 0.23 -11.54 5.20
C ARG A 56 -0.86 -12.46 5.78
N ARG A 57 -1.97 -11.89 6.24
CA ARG A 57 -3.14 -12.65 6.72
C ARG A 57 -3.81 -13.48 5.61
N ILE A 58 -3.94 -12.92 4.40
CA ILE A 58 -4.62 -13.55 3.27
C ILE A 58 -3.76 -14.67 2.67
N VAL A 59 -2.49 -14.39 2.38
CA VAL A 59 -1.58 -15.34 1.71
C VAL A 59 -0.70 -16.14 2.67
N ARG A 60 -0.92 -16.01 3.99
CA ARG A 60 -0.23 -16.75 5.05
C ARG A 60 1.30 -16.61 5.02
N ILE A 61 1.80 -15.40 4.71
CA ILE A 61 3.23 -15.09 4.82
C ILE A 61 3.57 -14.93 6.31
N PRO A 62 4.58 -15.66 6.85
CA PRO A 62 5.04 -15.52 8.23
C PRO A 62 5.40 -14.07 8.57
N LYS A 63 5.35 -13.68 9.84
CA LYS A 63 5.77 -12.33 10.25
C LYS A 63 7.27 -12.14 10.04
#